data_AF-A0A9Q1LT97-F1
#
_entry.id   AF-A0A9Q1LT97-F1
#
_cell.length_a   1.000
_cell.length_b   1.000
_cell.length_c   1.000
_cell.angle_alpha   90.00
_cell.angle_beta   90.00
_cell.angle_gamma   90.00
#
_symmetry.space_group_name_H-M   'P 1'
#
loop_
_entity.id
_entity.type
_entity.pdbx_description
1 polymer ?
#
loop_
_entity_poly.entity_id
_entity_poly.type
_entity_poly.pdbx_seq_one_letter_code
_entity_poly.pdbx_strand_id
1 'polypeptide(L)'
;MAETSEKETQNQEDPKAWKWVIRKRVWDLMEAQNSAQFPRPVHHRIPNFIGASLAANKLSELEEFKVAKCVKVNPDTPQKQE
;
A
#
# COMPACT_ATOMS: atom_id res chain seq x y z
N MET A 1 -26.51 -18.07 2.64
CA MET A 1 -25.47 -18.72 3.47
C MET A 1 -24.57 -19.68 2.68
N ALA A 2 -24.94 -20.09 1.45
CA ALA A 2 -24.10 -20.96 0.61
C ALA A 2 -23.02 -20.21 -0.21
N GLU A 3 -23.26 -18.94 -0.57
CA GLU A 3 -22.38 -18.17 -1.47
C GLU A 3 -21.01 -17.79 -0.86
N THR A 4 -20.91 -17.78 0.48
CA THR A 4 -19.66 -17.44 1.18
C THR A 4 -18.67 -18.60 1.16
N SER A 5 -19.15 -19.84 1.03
CA SER A 5 -18.33 -21.06 1.06
C SER A 5 -17.68 -21.39 -0.29
N GLU A 6 -18.27 -20.93 -1.39
CA GLU A 6 -17.76 -21.19 -2.76
C GLU A 6 -16.64 -20.21 -3.16
N LYS A 7 -16.65 -18.98 -2.62
CA LYS A 7 -15.58 -17.99 -2.87
C LYS A 7 -14.25 -18.34 -2.19
N GLU A 8 -14.29 -19.05 -1.08
CA GLU A 8 -13.07 -19.47 -0.37
C GLU A 8 -12.35 -20.62 -1.07
N THR A 9 -13.07 -21.48 -1.78
CA THR A 9 -12.51 -22.64 -2.49
C THR A 9 -11.85 -22.25 -3.82
N GLN A 10 -12.33 -21.22 -4.51
CA GLN A 10 -11.76 -20.78 -5.80
C GLN A 10 -10.39 -20.09 -5.67
N ASN A 11 -10.00 -19.66 -4.46
CA ASN A 11 -8.79 -18.88 -4.24
C ASN A 11 -7.53 -19.72 -4.01
N GLN A 12 -7.65 -21.05 -3.97
CA GLN A 12 -6.51 -21.96 -3.73
C GLN A 12 -5.64 -22.21 -4.96
N GLU A 13 -6.11 -21.88 -6.17
CA GLU A 13 -5.41 -22.15 -7.44
C GLU A 13 -4.72 -20.94 -8.08
N ASP A 14 -4.91 -19.72 -7.57
CA ASP A 14 -4.16 -18.55 -8.07
C ASP A 14 -2.75 -18.52 -7.45
N PRO A 15 -1.66 -18.70 -8.24
CA PRO A 15 -0.29 -18.59 -7.74
C PRO A 15 0.06 -17.23 -7.11
N LYS A 16 -0.81 -16.21 -7.23
CA LYS A 16 -0.65 -14.88 -6.64
C LYS A 16 -1.51 -14.66 -5.39
N ALA A 17 -2.31 -15.63 -4.96
CA ALA A 17 -3.20 -15.49 -3.79
C ALA A 17 -2.42 -15.09 -2.51
N TRP A 18 -1.19 -15.56 -2.33
CA TRP A 18 -0.33 -15.19 -1.20
C TRP A 18 -0.05 -13.69 -1.11
N LYS A 19 0.03 -12.97 -2.25
CA LYS A 19 0.23 -11.51 -2.24
C LYS A 19 -0.97 -10.80 -1.63
N TRP A 20 -2.17 -11.33 -1.83
CA TRP A 20 -3.37 -10.78 -1.23
C TRP A 20 -3.37 -10.95 0.28
N VAL A 21 -2.96 -12.14 0.78
CA VAL A 21 -2.84 -12.41 2.22
C VAL A 21 -1.93 -11.39 2.90
N ILE A 22 -0.78 -11.08 2.29
CA ILE A 22 0.16 -10.08 2.83
C ILE A 22 -0.45 -8.67 2.78
N ARG A 23 -1.04 -8.27 1.64
CA ARG A 23 -1.67 -6.94 1.52
C ARG A 23 -2.76 -6.76 2.57
N LYS A 24 -3.65 -7.74 2.73
CA LYS A 24 -4.71 -7.70 3.74
C LYS A 24 -4.14 -7.57 5.13
N ARG A 25 -3.14 -8.37 5.50
CA ARG A 25 -2.49 -8.28 6.81
C ARG A 25 -1.93 -6.89 7.09
N VAL A 26 -1.24 -6.29 6.12
CA VAL A 26 -0.67 -4.94 6.27
C VAL A 26 -1.76 -3.87 6.35
N TRP A 27 -2.78 -3.94 5.49
CA TRP A 27 -3.92 -3.03 5.53
C TRP A 27 -4.67 -3.08 6.86
N ASP A 28 -5.00 -4.30 7.34
CA ASP A 28 -5.65 -4.51 8.64
C ASP A 28 -4.83 -3.90 9.78
N LEU A 29 -3.49 -4.09 9.75
CA LEU A 29 -2.59 -3.51 10.74
C LEU A 29 -2.61 -1.98 10.71
N MET A 30 -2.57 -1.38 9.52
CA MET A 30 -2.59 0.08 9.38
C MET A 30 -3.88 0.71 9.92
N GLU A 31 -5.02 0.07 9.66
CA GLU A 31 -6.32 0.52 10.16
C GLU A 31 -6.41 0.35 11.69
N ALA A 32 -6.03 -0.83 12.21
CA ALA A 32 -6.08 -1.15 13.63
C ALA A 32 -5.16 -0.26 14.48
N GLN A 33 -3.99 0.09 13.95
CA GLN A 33 -3.01 0.97 14.63
C GLN A 33 -3.22 2.44 14.34
N ASN A 34 -4.23 2.80 13.55
CA ASN A 34 -4.51 4.17 13.12
C ASN A 34 -3.28 4.85 12.45
N SER A 35 -2.45 4.06 11.76
CA SER A 35 -1.24 4.56 11.08
C SER A 35 -1.51 4.99 9.63
N ALA A 36 -2.71 4.69 9.12
CA ALA A 36 -3.19 5.19 7.83
C ALA A 36 -3.67 6.65 7.91
N GLN A 37 -3.36 7.44 6.89
CA GLN A 37 -3.92 8.77 6.67
C GLN A 37 -5.01 8.75 5.61
N PHE A 38 -5.81 9.81 5.53
CA PHE A 38 -6.81 9.95 4.46
C PHE A 38 -6.13 9.86 3.08
N PRO A 39 -6.74 9.15 2.11
CA PRO A 39 -8.07 8.53 2.13
C PRO A 39 -8.11 7.14 2.81
N ARG A 40 -9.16 6.92 3.61
CA ARG A 40 -9.47 5.64 4.27
C ARG A 40 -10.82 5.09 3.79
N PRO A 41 -11.07 3.77 3.87
CA PRO A 41 -10.16 2.71 4.31
C PRO A 41 -9.08 2.39 3.26
N VAL A 42 -7.96 1.83 3.70
CA VAL A 42 -6.78 1.55 2.86
C VAL A 42 -6.92 0.30 1.98
N HIS A 43 -7.85 -0.61 2.30
CA HIS A 43 -8.06 -1.84 1.54
C HIS A 43 -8.34 -1.54 0.07
N HIS A 44 -7.68 -2.28 -0.82
CA HIS A 44 -7.77 -2.12 -2.28
C HIS A 44 -7.26 -0.77 -2.81
N ARG A 45 -6.47 -0.02 -2.03
CA ARG A 45 -5.86 1.26 -2.42
C ARG A 45 -4.34 1.26 -2.22
N ILE A 46 -3.67 2.30 -2.72
CA ILE A 46 -2.32 2.68 -2.28
C ILE A 46 -2.49 3.50 -0.98
N PRO A 47 -2.06 2.98 0.18
CA PRO A 47 -2.32 3.65 1.46
C PRO A 47 -1.49 4.92 1.60
N ASN A 48 -2.11 5.98 2.13
CA ASN A 48 -1.37 7.08 2.78
C ASN A 48 -1.11 6.72 4.24
N PHE A 49 -0.03 7.22 4.84
CA PHE A 49 0.39 6.82 6.19
C PHE A 49 1.10 7.93 6.97
N ILE A 50 1.04 7.83 8.29
CA ILE A 50 1.74 8.73 9.20
C ILE A 50 3.25 8.59 8.99
N GLY A 51 3.91 9.71 8.68
CA GLY A 51 5.35 9.74 8.39
C GLY A 51 5.70 9.63 6.90
N ALA A 52 4.71 9.67 5.99
CA ALA A 52 4.96 9.66 4.54
C ALA A 52 5.95 10.74 4.09
N SER A 53 5.80 11.98 4.58
CA SER A 53 6.72 13.09 4.24
C SER A 53 8.15 12.83 4.75
N LEU A 54 8.29 12.27 5.95
CA LEU A 54 9.61 11.91 6.49
C LEU A 54 10.26 10.78 5.66
N ALA A 55 9.48 9.78 5.25
CA ALA A 55 9.96 8.73 4.38
C ALA A 55 10.41 9.27 3.02
N ALA A 56 9.67 10.24 2.45
CA ALA A 56 10.05 10.92 1.22
C ALA A 56 11.37 11.72 1.37
N ASN A 57 11.58 12.40 2.51
CA ASN A 57 12.85 13.08 2.78
C ASN A 57 14.02 12.09 2.87
N LYS A 58 13.83 10.94 3.52
CA LYS A 58 14.88 9.90 3.56
C LYS A 58 15.21 9.33 2.18
N LEU A 59 14.20 9.21 1.31
CA LEU A 59 14.43 8.79 -0.09
C LEU A 59 15.33 9.78 -0.83
N SER A 60 15.16 11.09 -0.62
CA SER A 60 15.97 12.12 -1.29
C SER A 60 17.42 12.18 -0.79
N GLU A 61 17.70 11.60 0.37
CA GLU A 61 19.06 11.50 0.92
C GLU A 61 19.90 10.39 0.27
N LEU A 62 19.27 9.40 -0.39
CA LEU A 62 19.95 8.28 -1.02
C LEU A 62 20.81 8.73 -2.20
N GLU A 63 22.00 8.16 -2.33
CA GLU A 63 22.92 8.51 -3.41
C GLU A 63 22.35 8.11 -4.78
N GLU A 64 21.68 6.95 -4.85
CA GLU A 64 21.00 6.48 -6.05
C GLU A 64 19.92 7.47 -6.52
N PHE A 65 19.24 8.13 -5.59
CA PHE A 65 18.26 9.15 -5.90
C PHE A 65 18.94 10.44 -6.38
N LYS A 66 20.05 10.85 -5.76
CA LYS A 66 20.82 12.06 -6.12
C LYS A 66 21.46 11.98 -7.49
N VAL A 67 22.00 10.82 -7.88
CA VAL A 67 22.66 10.63 -9.18
C VAL A 67 21.69 10.25 -10.31
N ALA A 68 20.43 10.00 -9.99
CA ALA A 68 19.42 9.66 -10.98
C ALA A 68 19.18 10.81 -11.96
N LYS A 69 19.35 10.53 -13.26
CA LYS A 69 19.07 11.50 -14.33
C LYS A 69 17.58 11.61 -14.66
N CYS A 70 16.79 10.60 -14.30
CA CYS A 70 15.36 10.54 -14.55
C CYS A 70 14.68 9.84 -13.37
N VAL A 71 13.62 10.45 -12.84
CA VAL A 71 12.80 9.90 -11.78
C VAL A 71 11.36 9.78 -12.29
N LYS A 72 10.82 8.58 -12.25
CA LYS A 72 9.41 8.33 -12.59
C LYS A 72 8.58 8.40 -11.31
N VAL A 73 7.67 9.36 -11.26
CA VAL A 73 6.74 9.56 -10.14
C VAL A 73 5.32 9.19 -10.59
N ASN A 74 4.52 8.60 -9.70
CA ASN A 74 3.10 8.35 -9.95
C ASN A 74 2.28 9.57 -9.52
N PRO A 75 1.37 10.10 -10.35
CA PRO A 75 0.49 11.19 -9.94
C PRO A 75 -0.67 10.65 -9.10
N ASP A 76 -0.36 10.12 -7.91
CA ASP A 76 -1.37 9.63 -6.97
C ASP A 76 -1.57 10.62 -5.82
N THR A 77 -2.78 10.67 -5.28
CA THR A 77 -3.19 11.61 -4.24
C THR A 77 -2.37 11.51 -2.95
N PRO A 78 -1.97 10.31 -2.46
CA PRO A 78 -1.05 10.18 -1.32
C PRO A 78 0.35 10.76 -1.55
N GLN A 79 0.73 11.06 -2.80
CA GLN A 79 2.05 11.61 -3.16
C GLN A 79 2.02 13.12 -3.42
N LYS A 80 0.83 13.74 -3.39
CA LYS A 80 0.71 15.20 -3.51
C LYS A 80 1.15 15.84 -2.19
N GLN A 81 2.08 16.78 -2.26
CA GLN A 81 2.32 17.72 -1.18
C GLN A 81 1.28 18.85 -1.30
N GLU A 82 0.71 19.29 -0.18
CA GLU A 82 -0.06 20.54 -0.13
C GLU A 82 0.86 21.76 -0.15
#